data_AF-A0A9W3JV60-F1
#
_entry.id   AF-A0A9W3JV60-F1
#
_cell.length_a   1.000
_cell.length_b   1.000
_cell.length_c   1.000
_cell.angle_alpha   90.00
_cell.angle_beta   90.00
_cell.angle_gamma   90.00
#
_symmetry.space_group_name_H-M   'P 1'
#
loop_
_entity.id
_entity.type
_entity.pdbx_description
1 polymer ?
#
loop_
_entity_poly.entity_id
_entity_poly.type
_entity_poly.pdbx_seq_one_letter_code
_entity_poly.pdbx_strand_id
1 'polypeptide(L)' 'MRPITFYAQIIQIAIIPVLAYKLVVEGLFLYKISPLTVILFLLNMIVMYLHNPVWHELLSKWRNSNKDKED' A
#
# COMPACT_ATOMS: atom_id res chain seq x y z
N MET A 1 -12.66 -13.58 8.74
CA MET A 1 -12.34 -13.49 7.30
C MET A 1 -12.09 -14.88 6.75
N ARG A 2 -12.48 -15.16 5.50
CA ARG A 2 -11.98 -16.37 4.84
C ARG A 2 -10.45 -16.25 4.70
N PRO A 3 -9.67 -17.31 4.91
CA PRO A 3 -8.20 -17.22 4.93
C PRO A 3 -7.63 -16.66 3.62
N ILE A 4 -8.25 -16.97 2.48
CA ILE A 4 -7.83 -16.51 1.15
C ILE A 4 -7.90 -14.98 1.02
N THR A 5 -8.95 -14.34 1.54
CA THR A 5 -9.09 -12.88 1.45
C THR A 5 -8.11 -12.14 2.36
N PHE A 6 -7.70 -12.75 3.47
CA PHE A 6 -6.68 -12.19 4.35
C PHE A 6 -5.30 -12.16 3.67
N TYR A 7 -4.86 -13.27 3.07
CA TYR A 7 -3.58 -13.31 2.35
C TYR A 7 -3.57 -12.38 1.13
N ALA A 8 -4.68 -12.27 0.40
CA ALA A 8 -4.79 -11.33 -0.71
C ALA A 8 -4.60 -9.86 -0.27
N GLN A 9 -5.12 -9.50 0.91
CA GLN A 9 -4.97 -8.16 1.47
C GLN A 9 -3.53 -7.86 1.91
N ILE A 10 -2.81 -8.84 2.44
CA ILE A 10 -1.38 -8.69 2.75
C ILE A 10 -0.57 -8.51 1.46
N ILE A 11 -0.85 -9.33 0.44
CA ILE A 11 -0.19 -9.23 -0.87
C ILE A 11 -0.45 -7.86 -1.49
N GLN A 12 -1.67 -7.34 -1.39
CA GLN A 12 -2.01 -6.00 -1.90
C GLN A 12 -1.15 -4.91 -1.24
N ILE A 13 -0.97 -4.96 0.09
CA ILE A 13 -0.10 -4.01 0.81
C ILE A 13 1.35 -4.13 0.32
N ALA A 14 1.83 -5.36 0.08
CA ALA A 14 3.18 -5.60 -0.42
C ALA A 14 3.42 -5.15 -1.87
N ILE A 15 2.37 -5.05 -2.70
CA ILE A 15 2.47 -4.60 -4.09
C ILE A 15 2.73 -3.09 -4.19
N ILE A 16 2.24 -2.29 -3.24
CA ILE A 16 2.41 -0.82 -3.26
C ILE A 16 3.89 -0.39 -3.31
N PRO A 17 4.80 -0.87 -2.44
CA PRO A 17 6.21 -0.51 -2.52
C PRO A 17 6.88 -1.00 -3.81
N VAL A 18 6.44 -2.13 -4.39
CA VAL A 18 6.93 -2.62 -5.68
C VAL A 18 6.54 -1.67 -6.82
N LEU A 19 5.29 -1.21 -6.84
CA LEU A 19 4.82 -0.23 -7.82
C LEU A 19 5.50 1.13 -7.63
N ALA A 20 5.72 1.56 -6.38
CA ALA A 20 6.46 2.78 -6.09
C ALA A 20 7.90 2.71 -6.61
N TYR A 21 8.60 1.60 -6.34
CA TYR A 21 9.95 1.37 -6.86
C TYR A 21 9.97 1.41 -8.39
N LYS A 22 9.03 0.74 -9.04
CA LYS A 22 8.92 0.75 -10.50
C LYS A 22 8.71 2.17 -11.05
N LEU A 23 7.87 2.97 -10.40
CA LEU A 23 7.59 4.36 -10.80
C LEU A 23 8.84 5.24 -10.66
N VAL A 24 9.61 5.05 -9.58
CA VAL A 24 10.90 5.73 -9.38
C VAL A 24 11.91 5.31 -10.45
N VAL A 25 12.01 4.01 -10.76
CA VAL A 25 12.93 3.50 -11.79
C VAL A 25 12.57 4.03 -13.19
N GLU A 26 11.30 3.97 -13.55
CA GLU A 26 10.80 4.49 -14.83
C GLU A 26 11.02 6.01 -14.96
N GLY A 27 10.83 6.76 -13.88
CA GLY A 27 11.01 8.21 -13.85
C GLY A 27 12.48 8.63 -13.90
N LEU A 28 13.36 7.97 -13.13
CA LEU A 28 14.77 8.37 -13.00
C LEU A 28 15.67 7.80 -14.09
N PHE A 29 15.45 6.55 -14.53
CA PHE A 29 16.38 5.86 -15.43
C PHE A 29 15.88 5.77 -16.87
N LEU A 30 14.56 5.65 -17.08
CA LEU A 30 14.01 5.47 -18.41
C LEU A 30 13.47 6.77 -19.02
N TYR A 31 13.39 7.86 -18.23
CA TYR A 31 12.76 9.14 -18.59
C TYR A 31 11.38 8.98 -19.24
N LYS A 32 10.71 7.85 -18.97
CA LYS A 32 9.44 7.46 -19.56
C LYS A 32 8.66 6.67 -18.53
N ILE A 33 7.79 7.38 -17.82
CA ILE A 33 6.87 6.77 -16.87
C ILE A 33 5.73 6.14 -17.65
N SER A 34 5.45 4.86 -17.41
CA SER A 34 4.30 4.21 -18.00
C SER A 34 3.02 4.74 -17.35
N PRO A 35 2.06 5.29 -18.12
CA PRO A 35 0.78 5.75 -17.57
C PRO A 35 0.05 4.65 -16.79
N LEU A 36 0.22 3.40 -17.22
CA LEU A 36 -0.34 2.23 -16.56
C LEU A 36 0.22 2.05 -15.15
N THR A 37 1.53 2.24 -14.95
CA THR A 37 2.18 2.12 -13.64
C THR A 37 1.60 3.16 -12.66
N VAL A 38 1.38 4.40 -13.12
CA VAL A 38 0.78 5.47 -12.31
C VAL A 38 -0.66 5.14 -11.93
N ILE A 39 -1.48 4.72 -12.89
CA ILE A 39 -2.89 4.36 -12.64
C ILE A 39 -2.97 3.20 -11.66
N LEU A 40 -2.18 2.13 -11.85
CA LEU A 40 -2.18 0.97 -10.96
C LEU A 40 -1.73 1.34 -9.55
N PHE A 41 -0.75 2.23 -9.41
CA PHE A 41 -0.26 2.68 -8.11
C PHE A 41 -1.36 3.45 -7.35
N LEU A 42 -1.97 4.46 -7.99
CA LEU A 42 -3.03 5.25 -7.39
C LEU A 42 -4.25 4.40 -7.00
N LEU A 43 -4.65 3.49 -7.89
CA LEU A 43 -5.81 2.63 -7.65
C LEU A 43 -5.54 1.64 -6.51
N ASN A 44 -4.34 1.06 -6.42
CA ASN A 44 -3.96 0.20 -5.30
C ASN A 44 -3.95 0.96 -3.96
N MET A 45 -3.44 2.19 -3.95
CA MET A 45 -3.45 3.05 -2.76
C MET A 45 -4.87 3.35 -2.29
N ILE A 46 -5.78 3.72 -3.20
CA ILE A 46 -7.18 4.01 -2.87
C ILE A 46 -7.89 2.76 -2.35
N VAL A 47 -7.74 1.62 -3.03
CA VAL A 47 -8.38 0.37 -2.60
C VAL A 47 -7.82 -0.08 -1.25
N MET A 48 -6.51 0.06 -1.01
CA MET A 48 -5.93 -0.24 0.30
C MET A 48 -6.50 0.67 1.38
N TYR A 49 -6.57 1.97 1.12
CA TYR A 49 -7.04 2.94 2.10
C TYR A 49 -8.52 2.79 2.45
N LEU A 50 -9.38 2.39 1.50
CA LEU A 50 -10.83 2.30 1.72
C LEU A 50 -11.32 0.90 2.11
N HIS A 51 -10.68 -0.15 1.61
CA HIS A 51 -11.23 -1.51 1.65
C HIS A 51 -10.31 -2.55 2.28
N ASN A 52 -9.10 -2.18 2.70
CA ASN A 52 -8.16 -3.14 3.30
C ASN A 52 -8.22 -3.08 4.84
N PRO A 53 -8.98 -3.97 5.49
CA PRO A 53 -9.09 -4.02 6.95
C PRO A 53 -7.79 -4.37 7.65
N VAL A 54 -6.89 -5.13 7.02
CA VAL A 54 -5.54 -5.40 7.58
C VAL A 54 -4.76 -4.09 7.67
N TRP A 55 -4.82 -3.25 6.63
CA TRP A 55 -4.21 -1.92 6.67
C TRP A 55 -4.81 -1.03 7.76
N HIS A 56 -6.14 -0.99 7.88
CA HIS A 56 -6.81 -0.25 8.95
C HIS A 56 -6.44 -0.74 10.35
N GLU A 57 -6.32 -2.04 10.54
CA GLU A 57 -5.89 -2.63 11.81
C GLU A 57 -4.45 -2.24 12.15
N LEU A 58 -3.53 -2.31 11.17
CA LEU A 58 -2.14 -1.88 11.32
C LEU A 58 -2.04 -0.38 11.65
N LEU A 59 -2.81 0.47 10.96
CA LEU A 59 -2.89 1.90 11.24
C LEU A 59 -3.40 2.19 12.65
N SER A 60 -4.44 1.49 13.08
CA SER A 60 -5.02 1.64 14.42
C SER A 60 -4.01 1.25 15.51
N LYS A 61 -3.33 0.11 15.33
CA LYS A 61 -2.28 -0.37 16.24
C LYS A 61 -1.11 0.62 16.32
N TRP A 62 -0.64 1.11 15.17
CA TRP A 62 0.43 2.11 15.12
C TRP A 62 0.04 3.40 15.84
N ARG A 63 -1.17 3.92 15.57
CA ARG A 63 -1.69 5.13 16.20
C ARG A 63 -1.81 5.00 17.72
N ASN A 64 -2.32 3.87 18.21
CA ASN A 64 -2.48 3.65 19.64
C ASN A 64 -1.13 3.46 20.33
N SER A 65 -0.21 2.72 19.71
CA SER A 65 1.15 2.53 20.26
C SER A 65 1.95 3.82 20.37
N ASN A 66 1.67 4.84 19.56
CA ASN A 66 2.31 6.15 19.69
C ASN A 66 1.69 6.99 20.81
N LYS A 67 0.38 6.86 21.08
CA LYS A 67 -0.27 7.54 22.20
C LYS A 67 0.28 7.07 23.55
N ASP A 68 0.45 5.75 23.70
CA ASP A 68 0.98 5.15 24.94
C ASP A 68 2.46 5.48 25.21
N LYS A 69 3.15 6.18 24.29
CA LYS A 69 4.55 6.62 24.44
C LYS A 69 4.69 8.11 24.73
N GLU A 70 3.61 8.88 24.62
CA GLU A 70 3.57 10.32 24.93
C GLU A 70 3.13 10.60 26.38
N ASP A 71 2.61 9.58 27.08
CA ASP A 71 2.29 9.59 28.53
C ASP A 71 3.45 9.01 29.38
#